data_AF-A0A2A4YLF4-F1
#
_entry.id   AF-A0A2A4YLF4-F1
#
_cell.length_a   1.000
_cell.length_b   1.000
_cell.length_c   1.000
_cell.angle_alpha   90.00
_cell.angle_beta   90.00
_cell.angle_gamma   90.00
#
_symmetry.space_group_name_H-M   'P 1'
#
loop_
_entity.id
_entity.type
_entity.pdbx_description
1 polymer ?
#
loop_
_entity_poly.entity_id
_entity_poly.type
_entity_poly.pdbx_seq_one_letter_code
_entity_poly.pdbx_strand_id
1 'polypeptide(L)' 'MVSEKITALGNAALLAIQAGPFSYEKKASQLTLSKALAESFFDTLRSKQQTGYITASWAKEVEKQLLQFFVVQSATYE' A
#
# COMPACT_ATOMS: atom_id res chain seq x y z
N MET A 1 -33.16 -3.81 10.77
CA MET A 1 -31.85 -4.49 10.71
C MET A 1 -31.61 -4.80 9.24
N VAL A 2 -30.83 -3.96 8.55
CA VAL A 2 -30.53 -4.16 7.12
C VAL A 2 -29.26 -4.99 7.04
N SER A 3 -29.38 -6.22 6.57
CA SER A 3 -28.24 -7.06 6.20
C SER A 3 -28.22 -7.12 4.68
N GLU A 4 -27.41 -6.26 4.04
CA GLU A 4 -27.09 -6.43 2.63
C GLU A 4 -25.91 -7.40 2.50
N LYS A 5 -26.12 -8.48 1.74
CA LYS A 5 -25.03 -9.34 1.29
C LYS A 5 -24.17 -8.54 0.32
N ILE A 6 -23.03 -8.03 0.81
CA ILE A 6 -22.01 -7.49 -0.07
C ILE A 6 -21.29 -8.69 -0.70
N THR A 7 -21.62 -9.02 -1.95
CA THR A 7 -20.82 -9.92 -2.77
C THR A 7 -19.39 -9.37 -2.78
N ALA A 8 -18.40 -10.12 -2.28
CA ALA A 8 -17.03 -9.63 -2.17
C ALA A 8 -16.55 -9.06 -3.52
N LEU A 9 -16.15 -7.78 -3.55
CA LEU A 9 -15.78 -7.04 -4.76
C LEU A 9 -14.40 -7.41 -5.32
N GLY A 10 -13.75 -8.44 -4.77
CA GLY A 10 -12.41 -8.90 -5.13
C GLY A 10 -11.54 -9.25 -3.92
N ASN A 11 -10.30 -9.66 -4.17
CA ASN A 11 -9.28 -9.94 -3.16
C ASN A 11 -8.41 -8.71 -2.92
N ALA A 12 -7.90 -8.58 -1.69
CA ALA A 12 -7.00 -7.50 -1.32
C ALA A 12 -5.77 -8.04 -0.61
N ALA A 13 -4.60 -7.54 -0.99
CA ALA A 13 -3.33 -7.81 -0.33
C ALA A 13 -2.81 -6.52 0.30
N LEU A 14 -2.37 -6.63 1.56
CA LEU A 14 -1.68 -5.57 2.29
C LEU A 14 -0.30 -6.09 2.71
N LEU A 15 0.74 -5.46 2.19
CA LEU A 15 2.11 -5.71 2.60
C LEU A 15 2.60 -4.54 3.46
N ALA A 16 3.17 -4.85 4.61
CA ALA A 16 3.86 -3.88 5.46
C ALA A 16 5.34 -4.29 5.58
N ILE A 17 6.24 -3.37 5.24
CA ILE A 17 7.69 -3.54 5.40
C ILE A 17 8.14 -2.66 6.55
N GLN A 18 8.72 -3.27 7.58
CA GLN A 18 9.33 -2.55 8.70
C GLN A 18 10.75 -2.10 8.33
N ALA A 19 10.98 -0.79 8.30
CA ALA A 19 12.27 -0.16 8.00
C ALA A 19 13.11 0.18 9.26
N GLY A 20 12.67 -0.33 10.41
CA GLY A 20 13.33 -0.17 11.70
C GLY A 20 12.87 1.06 12.50
N PRO A 21 13.60 1.43 13.56
CA PRO A 21 13.16 2.44 14.50
C PRO A 21 13.21 3.86 13.92
N PHE A 22 12.34 4.72 14.44
CA PHE A 22 12.27 6.14 14.12
C PHE A 22 13.58 6.86 14.46
N SER A 23 14.04 7.67 13.51
CA SER A 23 14.89 8.84 13.72
C SER A 23 14.50 9.90 12.69
N TYR A 24 14.82 11.17 12.94
CA TYR A 24 14.49 12.25 12.00
C TYR A 24 15.09 12.02 10.60
N GLU A 25 16.35 11.59 10.56
CA GLU A 25 17.04 11.28 9.31
C GLU A 25 16.36 10.12 8.57
N LYS A 26 16.09 9.00 9.26
CA LYS A 26 15.42 7.85 8.65
C LYS A 26 14.01 8.18 8.19
N LYS A 27 13.29 9.02 8.95
CA LYS A 27 11.96 9.47 8.58
C LYS A 27 11.99 10.32 7.31
N ALA A 28 12.93 11.26 7.20
CA ALA A 28 13.10 12.08 6.01
C ALA A 28 13.44 11.22 4.78
N SER A 29 14.38 10.28 4.91
CA SER A 29 14.72 9.32 3.87
C SER A 29 13.53 8.46 3.45
N GLN A 30 12.75 7.96 4.42
CA GLN A 30 11.53 7.20 4.16
C GLN A 30 10.48 8.02 3.40
N LEU A 31 10.28 9.29 3.75
CA LEU A 31 9.30 10.15 3.07
C LEU A 31 9.69 10.40 1.61
N THR A 32 10.98 10.65 1.35
CA THR A 32 11.49 10.79 -0.02
C THR A 32 11.29 9.51 -0.81
N LEU A 33 11.67 8.36 -0.23
CA LEU A 33 11.48 7.06 -0.86
C LEU A 33 10.00 6.74 -1.11
N SER A 34 9.13 6.97 -0.13
CA SER A 34 7.70 6.69 -0.24
C SER A 34 7.03 7.50 -1.34
N LYS A 35 7.46 8.74 -1.60
CA LYS A 35 6.93 9.54 -2.71
C LYS A 35 7.29 8.92 -4.06
N ALA A 36 8.55 8.55 -4.25
CA ALA A 36 9.01 7.90 -5.48
C ALA A 36 8.34 6.52 -5.70
N LEU A 37 8.14 5.76 -4.61
CA LEU A 37 7.47 4.47 -4.66
C LEU A 37 5.98 4.59 -4.94
N ALA A 38 5.29 5.62 -4.45
CA ALA A 38 3.86 5.80 -4.69
C ALA A 38 3.55 5.93 -6.19
N GLU A 39 4.31 6.77 -6.89
CA GLU A 39 4.19 6.97 -8.34
C GLU A 39 4.53 5.68 -9.10
N SER A 40 5.70 5.11 -8.85
CA SER A 40 6.16 3.90 -9.54
C SER A 40 5.26 2.67 -9.31
N PHE A 41 4.74 2.50 -8.08
CA PHE A 41 3.85 1.39 -7.73
C PHE A 41 2.48 1.52 -8.39
N PHE A 42 1.91 2.74 -8.37
CA PHE A 42 0.64 3.01 -9.03
C PHE A 42 0.75 2.78 -10.55
N ASP A 43 1.77 3.36 -11.18
CA ASP A 43 1.98 3.24 -12.62
C ASP A 43 2.20 1.79 -13.03
N THR A 44 3.03 1.04 -12.32
CA THR A 44 3.34 -0.35 -12.67
C THR A 44 2.09 -1.24 -12.62
N LEU A 45 1.30 -1.15 -11.54
CA LEU A 45 0.14 -2.04 -11.37
C LEU A 45 -1.06 -1.62 -12.23
N ARG A 46 -1.31 -0.32 -12.38
CA ARG A 46 -2.46 0.18 -13.15
C ARG A 46 -2.21 0.16 -14.66
N SER A 47 -1.01 0.53 -15.11
CA SER A 47 -0.73 0.68 -16.55
C SER A 47 -0.21 -0.59 -17.23
N LYS A 48 0.61 -1.41 -16.54
CA LYS A 48 1.28 -2.56 -17.18
C LYS A 48 0.63 -3.90 -16.90
N GLN A 49 0.01 -4.06 -15.73
CA GLN A 49 -0.52 -5.36 -15.31
C GLN A 49 -2.05 -5.44 -15.33
N GLN A 50 -2.78 -4.30 -15.33
CA GLN A 50 -4.26 -4.25 -15.26
C GLN A 50 -4.85 -5.11 -14.12
N THR A 51 -4.04 -5.44 -13.11
CA THR A 51 -4.37 -6.41 -12.05
C THR A 51 -5.16 -5.78 -10.92
N GLY A 52 -5.13 -4.44 -10.74
CA GLY A 52 -5.72 -3.78 -9.59
C GLY A 52 -6.70 -2.64 -9.92
N TYR A 53 -7.90 -2.67 -9.32
CA TYR A 53 -8.84 -1.54 -9.35
C TYR A 53 -8.41 -0.44 -8.38
N ILE A 54 -7.83 -0.83 -7.23
CA ILE A 54 -7.28 0.05 -6.19
C ILE A 54 -5.83 -0.36 -5.91
N THR A 55 -4.90 0.59 -6.06
CA THR A 55 -3.48 0.41 -5.73
C THR A 55 -2.98 1.66 -5.00
N ALA A 56 -2.28 1.47 -3.88
CA ALA A 56 -1.67 2.57 -3.15
C ALA A 56 -0.45 2.10 -2.36
N SER A 57 0.47 3.03 -2.10
CA SER A 57 1.55 2.81 -1.15
C SER A 57 1.77 4.07 -0.33
N TRP A 58 2.16 3.91 0.93
CA TRP A 58 2.43 5.03 1.83
C TRP A 58 3.36 4.64 2.97
N ALA A 59 4.07 5.63 3.51
CA ALA A 59 4.85 5.50 4.72
C ALA A 59 4.04 5.92 5.96
N LYS A 60 4.17 5.18 7.06
CA LYS A 60 3.64 5.58 8.37
C LYS A 60 4.64 5.24 9.46
N GLU A 61 4.61 6.03 10.53
CA GLU A 61 5.23 5.63 11.79
C GLU A 61 4.17 5.03 12.70
N VAL A 62 4.45 3.85 13.25
CA VAL A 62 3.59 3.18 14.24
C VAL A 62 4.51 2.68 15.34
N GLU A 63 4.22 3.01 16.60
CA GLU A 63 4.99 2.55 17.75
C GLU A 63 6.52 2.78 17.63
N LYS A 64 6.92 3.96 17.15
CA LYS A 64 8.32 4.33 16.86
C LYS A 64 9.02 3.43 15.84
N GLN A 65 8.26 2.70 15.02
CA GLN A 65 8.76 1.93 13.89
C GLN A 65 8.30 2.59 12.59
N LEU A 66 9.24 2.73 11.66
CA LEU A 66 8.96 3.22 10.32
C LEU A 66 8.46 2.06 9.47
N LEU A 67 7.27 2.19 8.91
CA LEU A 67 6.62 1.18 8.08
C LEU A 67 6.31 1.74 6.69
N GLN A 68 6.57 0.95 5.65
CA GLN A 68 6.10 1.20 4.30
C GLN A 68 4.99 0.21 3.98
N PHE A 69 3.84 0.73 3.56
CA PHE A 69 2.68 -0.07 3.19
C PHE A 69 2.51 -0.09 1.68
N PHE A 70 2.04 -1.22 1.18
CA PHE A 70 1.57 -1.41 -0.18
C PHE A 70 0.24 -2.14 -0.12
N VAL A 71 -0.76 -1.61 -0.81
CA VAL A 71 -2.07 -2.23 -0.92
C VAL A 71 -2.45 -2.38 -2.38
N VAL A 72 -3.01 -3.54 -2.71
CA VAL A 72 -3.62 -3.82 -4.00
C VAL A 72 -4.94 -4.53 -3.76
N GLN A 73 -5.97 -4.14 -4.50
CA GLN A 73 -7.22 -4.87 -4.61
C GLN A 73 -7.44 -5.28 -6.07
N SER A 74 -7.66 -6.57 -6.28
CA SER A 74 -7.94 -7.17 -7.59
C SER A 74 -9.30 -7.87 -7.58
N ALA A 75 -10.05 -7.76 -8.68
CA ALA A 75 -11.27 -8.54 -8.88
C ALA A 75 -11.00 -9.94 -9.47
N THR A 76 -9.78 -10.22 -9.93
CA THR A 76 -9.47 -11.40 -10.77
C THR A 76 -8.31 -12.26 -10.26
N TYR A 77 -7.52 -11.78 -9.31
CA TYR A 77 -6.36 -12.50 -8.77
C TYR A 77 -6.49 -12.69 -7.25
N GLU A 78 -6.12 -13.87 -6.75
CA GLU A 78 -5.95 -14.21 -5.33
C GLU A 78 -4.47 -14.09 -4.93
#